data_AF-A0AAN1LV75-F1
#
_entry.id   AF-A0AAN1LV75-F1
#
_cell.length_a   1.000
_cell.length_b   1.000
_cell.length_c   1.000
_cell.angle_alpha   90.00
_cell.angle_beta   90.00
_cell.angle_gamma   90.00
#
_symmetry.space_group_name_H-M   'P 1'
#
loop_
_entity.id
_entity.type
_entity.pdbx_description
1 polymer ?
#
loop_
_entity_poly.entity_id
_entity_poly.type
_entity_poly.pdbx_seq_one_letter_code
_entity_poly.pdbx_strand_id
1 'polypeptide(L)'
;MTTDDLLELLRRHLPEIRASLTAAQFSGFQDGVLRLRAAGDDTRAVRGALREVRLALLPLPREMELRRKLDQFRSGGAAPSAVLPDADRLAELIRLLESVDWPALDPVSAEIARAVQQRLLTAPARGPERLTGAAAEDPAGAGLIRLSDPERGDRYPDFQFDPDTGEPRPVVQRINRMLLSDQDPWGAADWWLGGNTWLRDAPAALVGRVPDARLTEAAAALMGEGGW
;
A
#
# COMPACT_ATOMS: atom_id res chain seq x y z
N MET A 1 -11.92 -10.54 -15.29
CA MET A 1 -10.88 -9.58 -15.74
C MET A 1 -10.15 -10.22 -16.90
N THR A 2 -10.24 -9.62 -18.08
CA THR A 2 -9.53 -10.05 -19.29
C THR A 2 -8.06 -9.64 -19.23
N THR A 3 -7.26 -10.11 -20.19
CA THR A 3 -5.87 -9.64 -20.37
C THR A 3 -5.85 -8.12 -20.64
N ASP A 4 -6.78 -7.61 -21.44
CA ASP A 4 -6.85 -6.19 -21.78
C ASP A 4 -7.31 -5.31 -20.62
N ASP A 5 -8.21 -5.82 -19.77
CA ASP A 5 -8.60 -5.16 -18.52
C ASP A 5 -7.37 -4.99 -17.60
N LEU A 6 -6.51 -6.02 -17.54
CA LEU A 6 -5.28 -5.98 -16.77
C LEU A 6 -4.31 -4.96 -17.35
N LEU A 7 -4.07 -4.96 -18.66
CA LEU A 7 -3.18 -3.99 -19.31
C LEU A 7 -3.62 -2.54 -19.07
N GLU A 8 -4.93 -2.28 -19.15
CA GLU A 8 -5.46 -0.95 -18.88
C GLU A 8 -5.31 -0.54 -17.41
N LEU A 9 -5.50 -1.48 -16.46
CA LEU A 9 -5.23 -1.22 -15.05
C LEU A 9 -3.75 -0.96 -14.77
N LEU A 10 -2.84 -1.72 -15.40
CA LEU A 10 -1.40 -1.51 -15.27
C LEU A 10 -0.99 -0.15 -15.80
N ARG A 11 -1.54 0.25 -16.94
CA ARG A 11 -1.31 1.58 -17.55
C ARG A 11 -1.79 2.69 -16.62
N ARG A 12 -2.98 2.55 -16.03
CA ARG A 12 -3.58 3.55 -15.14
C ARG A 12 -2.81 3.73 -13.84
N HIS A 13 -2.39 2.63 -13.20
CA HIS A 13 -1.74 2.65 -11.89
C HIS A 13 -0.22 2.60 -11.96
N LEU A 14 0.38 2.82 -13.13
CA LEU A 14 1.83 2.68 -13.32
C LEU A 14 2.68 3.51 -12.34
N PRO A 15 2.33 4.78 -12.01
CA PRO A 15 3.06 5.56 -11.01
C PRO A 15 3.01 4.93 -9.62
N GLU A 16 1.84 4.44 -9.20
CA GLU A 16 1.64 3.81 -7.89
C GLU A 16 2.38 2.48 -7.79
N ILE A 17 2.42 1.69 -8.87
CA ILE A 17 3.21 0.45 -8.97
C ILE A 17 4.69 0.77 -8.77
N ARG A 18 5.20 1.81 -9.44
CA ARG A 18 6.61 2.23 -9.33
C ARG A 18 6.97 2.65 -7.91
N ALA A 19 6.11 3.44 -7.27
CA ALA A 19 6.31 3.92 -5.89
C ALA A 19 6.28 2.78 -4.86
N SER A 20 5.49 1.73 -5.14
CA SER A 20 5.30 0.61 -4.22
C SER A 20 6.35 -0.50 -4.35
N LEU A 21 7.00 -0.62 -5.52
CA LEU A 21 7.98 -1.68 -5.80
C LEU A 21 9.41 -1.18 -5.63
N THR A 22 10.28 -2.04 -5.09
CA THR A 22 11.74 -1.79 -5.13
C THR A 22 12.25 -1.78 -6.58
N ALA A 23 13.44 -1.22 -6.81
CA ALA A 23 14.05 -1.21 -8.15
C ALA A 23 14.18 -2.62 -8.77
N ALA A 24 14.54 -3.62 -7.96
CA ALA A 24 14.64 -5.01 -8.39
C ALA A 24 13.26 -5.62 -8.72
N GLN A 25 12.25 -5.36 -7.89
CA GLN A 25 10.88 -5.83 -8.13
C GLN A 25 10.26 -5.16 -9.38
N PHE A 26 10.51 -3.87 -9.56
CA PHE A 26 10.05 -3.14 -10.73
C PHE A 26 10.73 -3.61 -12.01
N SER A 27 12.04 -3.91 -11.96
CA SER A 27 12.76 -4.55 -13.08
C SER A 27 12.15 -5.91 -13.42
N GLY A 28 11.82 -6.73 -12.42
CA GLY A 28 11.15 -8.02 -12.65
C GLY A 28 9.73 -7.87 -13.25
N PHE A 29 9.00 -6.82 -12.86
CA PHE A 29 7.73 -6.46 -13.49
C PHE A 29 7.92 -6.05 -14.97
N GLN A 30 8.89 -5.18 -15.25
CA GLN A 30 9.23 -4.76 -16.61
C GLN A 30 9.61 -5.96 -17.50
N ASP A 31 10.47 -6.85 -17.00
CA ASP A 31 10.85 -8.07 -17.70
C ASP A 31 9.64 -8.96 -18.04
N GLY A 32 8.70 -9.09 -17.10
CA GLY A 32 7.46 -9.83 -17.33
C GLY A 32 6.60 -9.23 -18.45
N VAL A 33 6.49 -7.90 -18.51
CA VAL A 33 5.75 -7.20 -19.58
C VAL A 33 6.47 -7.33 -20.93
N LEU A 34 7.80 -7.23 -20.95
CA LEU A 34 8.59 -7.44 -22.18
C LEU A 34 8.51 -8.89 -22.67
N ARG A 35 8.50 -9.88 -21.78
CA ARG A 35 8.26 -11.29 -22.14
C ARG A 35 6.85 -11.50 -22.69
N LEU A 36 5.85 -10.76 -22.19
CA LEU A 36 4.49 -10.80 -22.74
C LEU A 36 4.48 -10.32 -24.20
N ARG A 37 5.26 -9.30 -24.55
CA ARG A 37 5.45 -8.86 -25.94
C ARG A 37 6.13 -9.91 -26.79
N ALA A 38 7.22 -10.49 -26.28
CA ALA A 38 8.00 -11.50 -26.99
C ALA A 38 7.22 -12.81 -27.22
N ALA A 39 6.23 -13.10 -26.38
CA ALA A 39 5.39 -14.29 -26.51
C ALA A 39 4.55 -14.33 -27.79
N GLY A 40 4.21 -13.16 -28.36
CA GLY A 40 3.38 -13.07 -29.58
C GLY A 40 2.12 -13.93 -29.48
N ASP A 41 1.90 -14.80 -30.47
CA ASP A 41 0.73 -15.68 -30.56
C ASP A 41 0.88 -17.01 -29.77
N ASP A 42 1.99 -17.22 -29.05
CA ASP A 42 2.18 -18.44 -28.25
C ASP A 42 1.40 -18.38 -26.93
N THR A 43 0.24 -19.02 -26.92
CA THR A 43 -0.67 -19.12 -25.75
C THR A 43 0.00 -19.69 -24.49
N ARG A 44 1.04 -20.52 -24.60
CA ARG A 44 1.77 -21.04 -23.42
C ARG A 44 2.74 -19.99 -22.89
N ALA A 45 3.49 -19.34 -23.78
CA ALA A 45 4.39 -18.25 -23.42
C ALA A 45 3.63 -17.06 -22.82
N VAL A 46 2.48 -16.68 -23.40
CA VAL A 46 1.58 -15.62 -22.89
C VAL A 46 1.12 -15.93 -21.46
N ARG A 47 0.70 -17.17 -21.18
CA ARG A 47 0.32 -17.56 -19.81
C ARG A 47 1.48 -17.49 -18.82
N GLY A 48 2.69 -17.88 -19.26
CA GLY A 48 3.90 -17.77 -18.45
C GLY A 48 4.21 -16.31 -18.10
N ALA A 49 4.27 -15.44 -19.10
CA ALA A 49 4.52 -14.02 -18.92
C ALA A 49 3.46 -13.32 -18.06
N LEU A 50 2.17 -13.60 -18.28
CA LEU A 50 1.09 -13.07 -17.43
C LEU A 50 1.21 -13.55 -15.98
N ARG A 51 1.68 -14.78 -15.75
CA ARG A 51 1.94 -15.28 -14.40
C ARG A 51 3.08 -14.50 -13.74
N GLU A 52 4.17 -14.25 -14.46
CA GLU A 52 5.31 -13.47 -13.95
C GLU A 52 4.92 -12.03 -13.62
N VAL A 53 4.20 -11.35 -14.52
CA VAL A 53 3.65 -10.02 -14.27
C VAL A 53 2.81 -10.02 -12.98
N ARG A 54 1.91 -10.99 -12.81
CA ARG A 54 1.09 -11.10 -11.59
C ARG A 54 1.91 -11.38 -10.34
N LEU A 55 2.98 -12.15 -10.43
CA LEU A 55 3.89 -12.41 -9.30
C LEU A 55 4.66 -11.15 -8.91
N ALA A 56 5.11 -10.37 -9.88
CA ALA A 56 5.82 -9.11 -9.62
C ALA A 56 4.94 -8.05 -8.93
N LEU A 57 3.61 -8.15 -9.07
CA LEU A 57 2.63 -7.25 -8.44
C LEU A 57 2.17 -7.72 -7.05
N LEU A 58 2.63 -8.89 -6.57
CA LEU A 58 2.33 -9.40 -5.22
C LEU A 58 2.80 -8.51 -4.04
N PRO A 59 3.84 -7.67 -4.17
CA PRO A 59 4.23 -6.77 -3.09
C PRO A 59 3.36 -5.51 -2.98
N LEU A 60 2.46 -5.25 -3.94
CA LEU A 60 1.65 -4.03 -3.93
C LEU A 60 0.69 -3.98 -2.72
N PRO A 61 0.46 -2.79 -2.14
CA PRO A 61 -0.54 -2.57 -1.09
C PRO A 61 -1.92 -3.11 -1.47
N ARG A 62 -2.64 -3.68 -0.50
CA ARG A 62 -3.93 -4.36 -0.74
C ARG A 62 -5.07 -3.39 -1.04
N GLU A 63 -4.93 -2.13 -0.68
CA GLU A 63 -5.88 -1.04 -0.85
C GLU A 63 -5.91 -0.55 -2.31
N MET A 64 -4.77 -0.65 -3.01
CA MET A 64 -4.66 -0.30 -4.42
C MET A 64 -5.72 -1.04 -5.23
N GLU A 65 -6.45 -0.30 -6.06
CA GLU A 65 -7.51 -0.87 -6.91
C GLU A 65 -6.98 -2.03 -7.76
N LEU A 66 -5.79 -1.86 -8.35
CA LEU A 66 -5.09 -2.91 -9.08
C LEU A 66 -4.92 -4.18 -8.25
N ARG A 67 -4.51 -4.06 -6.99
CA ARG A 67 -4.30 -5.21 -6.11
C ARG A 67 -5.62 -5.87 -5.73
N ARG A 68 -6.65 -5.09 -5.34
CA ARG A 68 -7.98 -5.63 -5.03
C ARG A 68 -8.57 -6.42 -6.20
N LYS A 69 -8.47 -5.89 -7.42
CA LYS A 69 -8.97 -6.57 -8.63
C LYS A 69 -8.19 -7.84 -8.95
N LEU A 70 -6.87 -7.85 -8.73
CA LEU A 70 -6.04 -9.06 -8.87
C LEU A 70 -6.44 -10.15 -7.87
N ASP A 71 -6.72 -9.78 -6.62
CA ASP A 71 -7.09 -10.74 -5.57
C ASP A 71 -8.52 -11.28 -5.77
N GLN A 72 -9.49 -10.44 -6.12
CA GLN A 72 -10.86 -10.87 -6.49
C GLN A 72 -10.85 -11.88 -7.63
N PHE A 73 -9.96 -11.69 -8.61
CA PHE A 73 -9.85 -12.57 -9.75
C PHE A 73 -9.25 -13.94 -9.39
N ARG A 74 -8.32 -14.00 -8.42
CA ARG A 74 -7.79 -15.27 -7.91
C ARG A 74 -8.84 -16.09 -7.17
N SER A 75 -9.71 -15.43 -6.40
CA SER A 75 -10.77 -16.07 -5.63
C SER A 75 -11.93 -16.58 -6.49
N GLY A 76 -12.07 -16.09 -7.73
CA GLY A 76 -13.19 -16.38 -8.63
C GLY A 76 -13.16 -17.73 -9.37
N GLY A 77 -12.15 -18.58 -9.17
CA GLY A 77 -12.10 -19.97 -9.66
C GLY A 77 -12.03 -20.21 -11.18
N ALA A 78 -12.39 -19.22 -12.01
CA ALA A 78 -12.31 -19.32 -13.46
C ALA A 78 -10.93 -18.86 -13.96
N ALA A 79 -10.16 -19.79 -14.54
CA ALA A 79 -8.98 -19.43 -15.29
C ALA A 79 -9.39 -18.47 -16.43
N PRO A 80 -8.73 -17.31 -16.59
CA PRO A 80 -9.01 -16.44 -17.71
C PRO A 80 -8.70 -17.22 -18.98
N SER A 81 -9.58 -17.11 -19.98
CA SER A 81 -9.16 -17.41 -21.35
C SER A 81 -7.89 -16.60 -21.58
N ALA A 82 -6.79 -17.28 -21.95
CA ALA A 82 -5.56 -16.63 -22.35
C ALA A 82 -5.80 -16.03 -23.74
N VAL A 83 -6.63 -14.98 -23.76
CA VAL A 83 -6.85 -14.16 -24.94
C VAL A 83 -5.57 -13.37 -25.14
N LEU A 84 -5.09 -13.39 -26.37
CA LEU A 84 -3.94 -12.60 -26.79
C LEU A 84 -4.18 -11.15 -26.39
N PRO A 85 -3.22 -10.50 -25.71
CA PRO A 85 -3.35 -9.09 -25.40
C PRO A 85 -3.49 -8.29 -26.70
N ASP A 86 -4.30 -7.25 -26.68
CA ASP A 86 -4.29 -6.24 -27.72
C ASP A 86 -2.86 -5.69 -27.88
N ALA A 87 -2.31 -5.86 -29.09
CA ALA A 87 -0.92 -5.54 -29.40
C ALA A 87 -0.64 -4.03 -29.27
N ASP A 88 -1.62 -3.18 -29.58
CA ASP A 88 -1.48 -1.73 -29.49
C ASP A 88 -1.48 -1.27 -28.03
N ARG A 89 -2.34 -1.87 -27.20
CA ARG A 89 -2.36 -1.60 -25.75
C ARG A 89 -1.07 -2.04 -25.07
N LEU A 90 -0.56 -3.21 -25.44
CA LEU A 90 0.70 -3.72 -24.92
C LEU A 90 1.89 -2.84 -25.37
N ALA A 91 1.92 -2.43 -26.64
CA ALA A 91 2.93 -1.53 -27.16
C ALA A 91 2.91 -0.17 -26.43
N GLU A 92 1.73 0.38 -26.15
CA GLU A 92 1.59 1.63 -25.41
C GLU A 92 2.06 1.49 -23.95
N LEU A 93 1.72 0.41 -23.25
CA LEU A 93 2.24 0.14 -21.91
C LEU A 93 3.77 0.07 -21.91
N ILE A 94 4.35 -0.61 -22.90
CA ILE A 94 5.82 -0.73 -23.02
C ILE A 94 6.44 0.61 -23.32
N ARG A 95 5.85 1.42 -24.21
CA ARG A 95 6.29 2.78 -24.47
C ARG A 95 6.27 3.63 -23.20
N LEU A 96 5.26 3.49 -22.34
CA LEU A 96 5.18 4.20 -21.07
C LEU A 96 6.22 3.72 -20.05
N LEU A 97 6.51 2.42 -20.04
CA LEU A 97 7.58 1.82 -19.22
C LEU A 97 8.99 2.25 -19.68
N GLU A 98 9.15 2.49 -20.98
CA GLU A 98 10.41 2.93 -21.61
C GLU A 98 10.55 4.46 -21.63
N SER A 99 9.46 5.22 -21.56
CA SER A 99 9.48 6.69 -21.50
C SER A 99 9.86 7.17 -20.09
N VAL A 100 11.01 7.81 -19.98
CA VAL A 100 11.53 8.34 -18.72
C VAL A 100 11.25 9.84 -18.63
N ASP A 101 10.25 10.20 -17.83
CA ASP A 101 10.27 11.35 -16.90
C ASP A 101 9.04 11.26 -15.97
N TRP A 102 8.91 10.11 -15.31
CA TRP A 102 8.03 9.96 -14.16
C TRP A 102 8.86 10.29 -12.92
N PRO A 103 8.33 11.03 -11.92
CA PRO A 103 9.07 11.28 -10.70
C PRO A 103 9.20 9.96 -9.94
N ALA A 104 10.20 9.15 -10.33
CA ALA A 104 10.81 8.22 -9.42
C ALA A 104 11.33 9.08 -8.27
N LEU A 105 10.93 8.75 -7.04
CA LEU A 105 11.75 9.17 -5.91
C LEU A 105 13.18 8.81 -6.30
N ASP A 106 14.06 9.80 -6.30
CA ASP A 106 15.46 9.55 -6.59
C ASP A 106 15.95 8.44 -5.64
N PRO A 107 17.00 7.69 -6.00
CA PRO A 107 17.43 6.52 -5.22
C PRO A 107 17.60 6.81 -3.72
N VAL A 108 18.03 8.03 -3.36
CA VAL A 108 18.19 8.45 -1.97
C VAL A 108 16.83 8.61 -1.30
N SER A 109 15.89 9.33 -1.92
CA SER A 109 14.53 9.46 -1.39
C SER A 109 13.80 8.12 -1.26
N ALA A 110 13.99 7.21 -2.21
CA ALA A 110 13.43 5.85 -2.15
C ALA A 110 14.07 5.00 -1.03
N GLU A 111 15.36 5.20 -0.76
CA GLU A 111 16.06 4.57 0.37
C GLU A 111 15.57 5.13 1.70
N ILE A 112 15.39 6.44 1.82
CA ILE A 112 14.82 7.09 3.00
C ILE A 112 13.41 6.55 3.28
N ALA A 113 12.54 6.52 2.26
CA ALA A 113 11.18 6.00 2.41
C ALA A 113 11.19 4.53 2.90
N ARG A 114 12.06 3.69 2.34
CA ARG A 114 12.22 2.30 2.77
C ARG A 114 12.74 2.20 4.20
N ALA A 115 13.72 3.01 4.57
CA ALA A 115 14.27 3.04 5.92
C ALA A 115 13.19 3.47 6.94
N VAL A 116 12.33 4.43 6.58
CA VAL A 116 11.18 4.83 7.39
C VAL A 116 10.19 3.67 7.52
N GLN A 117 9.78 3.03 6.43
CA GLN A 117 8.86 1.88 6.48
C GLN A 117 9.42 0.74 7.33
N GLN A 118 10.70 0.39 7.16
CA GLN A 118 11.37 -0.62 7.96
C GLN A 118 11.35 -0.26 9.45
N ARG A 119 11.68 0.98 9.79
CA ARG A 119 11.60 1.48 11.18
C ARG A 119 10.18 1.34 11.73
N LEU A 120 9.16 1.76 10.99
CA LEU A 120 7.76 1.69 11.43
C LEU A 120 7.29 0.25 11.66
N LEU A 121 7.74 -0.68 10.80
CA LEU A 121 7.45 -2.12 10.96
C LEU A 121 8.11 -2.75 12.20
N THR A 122 9.13 -2.11 12.80
CA THR A 122 9.73 -2.60 14.07
C THR A 122 8.90 -2.24 15.31
N ALA A 123 7.94 -1.34 15.19
CA ALA A 123 7.09 -0.97 16.32
C ALA A 123 6.24 -2.17 16.79
N PRO A 124 5.92 -2.28 18.10
CA PRO A 124 5.00 -3.28 18.61
C PRO A 124 3.67 -3.23 17.84
N ALA A 125 3.26 -4.39 17.30
CA ALA A 125 2.07 -4.50 16.47
C ALA A 125 1.48 -5.90 16.56
N ARG A 126 0.15 -5.99 16.49
CA ARG A 126 -0.60 -7.24 16.43
C ARG A 126 -0.99 -7.62 15.00
N GLY A 127 -1.19 -8.91 14.75
CA GLY A 127 -1.76 -9.40 13.51
C GLY A 127 -3.29 -9.32 13.50
N PRO A 128 -3.93 -9.56 12.34
CA PRO A 128 -5.39 -9.50 12.19
C PRO A 128 -6.12 -10.49 13.11
N GLU A 129 -5.49 -11.61 13.45
CA GLU A 129 -6.04 -12.64 14.33
C GLU A 129 -6.31 -12.18 15.76
N ARG A 130 -5.74 -11.03 16.17
CA ARG A 130 -5.93 -10.45 17.51
C ARG A 130 -6.93 -9.27 17.52
N LEU A 131 -7.57 -8.98 16.39
CA LEU A 131 -8.63 -7.98 16.32
C LEU A 131 -9.96 -8.58 16.81
N THR A 132 -10.80 -7.75 17.41
CA THR A 132 -12.11 -8.12 17.95
C THR A 132 -13.21 -7.19 17.46
N GLY A 133 -14.47 -7.66 17.52
CA GLY A 133 -15.65 -6.84 17.22
C GLY A 133 -15.61 -6.19 15.84
N ALA A 134 -16.07 -4.94 15.77
CA ALA A 134 -16.13 -4.18 14.51
C ALA A 134 -14.76 -3.99 13.84
N ALA A 135 -13.67 -3.95 14.63
CA ALA A 135 -12.32 -3.83 14.10
C ALA A 135 -11.84 -5.10 13.36
N ALA A 136 -12.37 -6.27 13.71
CA ALA A 136 -12.07 -7.51 13.00
C ALA A 136 -12.81 -7.60 11.66
N GLU A 137 -14.02 -7.05 11.59
CA GLU A 137 -14.88 -7.08 10.39
C GLU A 137 -14.43 -6.06 9.34
N ASP A 138 -14.19 -4.81 9.76
CA ASP A 138 -13.73 -3.73 8.89
C ASP A 138 -12.68 -2.87 9.60
N PRO A 139 -11.40 -3.29 9.57
CA PRO A 139 -10.31 -2.53 10.21
C PRO A 139 -10.18 -1.10 9.68
N ALA A 140 -10.43 -0.89 8.38
CA ALA A 140 -10.33 0.42 7.75
C ALA A 140 -11.49 1.34 8.18
N GLY A 141 -12.73 0.85 8.16
CA GLY A 141 -13.90 1.57 8.67
C GLY A 141 -13.81 1.84 10.18
N ALA A 142 -13.16 0.93 10.93
CA ALA A 142 -12.82 1.14 12.33
C ALA A 142 -11.72 2.21 12.55
N GLY A 143 -11.15 2.79 11.49
CA GLY A 143 -10.13 3.85 11.58
C GLY A 143 -8.78 3.34 12.08
N LEU A 144 -8.42 2.09 11.76
CA LEU A 144 -7.12 1.54 12.12
C LEU A 144 -6.09 1.79 11.01
N ILE A 145 -4.87 2.12 11.45
CA ILE A 145 -3.67 2.05 10.63
C ILE A 145 -3.32 0.58 10.44
N ARG A 146 -3.26 0.17 9.18
CA ARG A 146 -2.83 -1.15 8.73
C ARG A 146 -1.54 -1.01 7.93
N LEU A 147 -0.47 -1.60 8.42
CA LEU A 147 0.82 -1.64 7.73
C LEU A 147 1.01 -3.02 7.09
N SER A 148 1.19 -3.07 5.77
CA SER A 148 1.47 -4.33 5.07
C SER A 148 2.95 -4.71 5.22
N ASP A 149 3.22 -5.76 5.98
CA ASP A 149 4.55 -6.36 6.12
C ASP A 149 4.69 -7.50 5.08
N PRO A 150 5.76 -7.51 4.25
CA PRO A 150 5.94 -8.52 3.21
C PRO A 150 6.17 -9.93 3.77
N GLU A 151 6.67 -10.06 5.01
CA GLU A 151 6.94 -11.36 5.64
C GLU A 151 5.80 -11.78 6.58
N ARG A 152 5.24 -10.81 7.31
CA ARG A 152 4.29 -11.07 8.41
C ARG A 152 2.83 -10.76 8.05
N GLY A 153 2.57 -10.19 6.88
CA GLY A 153 1.24 -9.79 6.45
C GLY A 153 0.76 -8.49 7.11
N ASP A 154 -0.55 -8.32 7.25
CA ASP A 154 -1.12 -7.08 7.80
C ASP A 154 -0.76 -6.90 9.28
N ARG A 155 -0.21 -5.75 9.64
CA ARG A 155 0.21 -5.39 11.01
C ARG A 155 -0.52 -4.15 11.49
N TYR A 156 -1.01 -4.21 12.72
CA TYR A 156 -1.72 -3.11 13.37
C TYR A 156 -0.90 -2.65 14.58
N PRO A 157 -0.27 -1.47 14.53
CA PRO A 157 0.48 -0.92 15.66
C PRO A 157 -0.30 -0.95 16.97
N ASP A 158 0.33 -1.41 18.06
CA ASP A 158 -0.36 -1.74 19.32
C ASP A 158 -0.91 -0.51 20.06
N PHE A 159 -0.31 0.67 19.86
CA PHE A 159 -0.76 1.92 20.50
C PHE A 159 -2.22 2.28 20.17
N GLN A 160 -2.75 1.74 19.07
CA GLN A 160 -4.13 1.96 18.63
C GLN A 160 -5.16 1.30 19.55
N PHE A 161 -4.72 0.36 20.39
CA PHE A 161 -5.59 -0.45 21.21
C PHE A 161 -5.38 -0.14 22.69
N ASP A 162 -6.46 -0.29 23.44
CA ASP A 162 -6.36 -0.34 24.89
C ASP A 162 -5.72 -1.67 25.32
N PRO A 163 -4.70 -1.67 26.20
CA PRO A 163 -4.02 -2.89 26.62
C PRO A 163 -4.89 -3.80 27.48
N ASP A 164 -5.89 -3.25 28.17
CA ASP A 164 -6.73 -4.01 29.10
C ASP A 164 -7.92 -4.63 28.36
N THR A 165 -8.57 -3.86 27.48
CA THR A 165 -9.75 -4.34 26.74
C THR A 165 -9.43 -4.92 25.36
N GLY A 166 -8.30 -4.54 24.77
CA GLY A 166 -7.95 -4.88 23.39
C GLY A 166 -8.71 -4.07 22.34
N GLU A 167 -9.65 -3.22 22.74
CA GLU A 167 -10.49 -2.42 21.84
C GLU A 167 -9.74 -1.21 21.27
N PRO A 168 -10.06 -0.76 20.04
CA PRO A 168 -9.50 0.46 19.49
C PRO A 168 -9.79 1.69 20.36
N ARG A 169 -8.77 2.52 20.58
CA ARG A 169 -8.90 3.76 21.36
C ARG A 169 -9.65 4.82 20.54
N PRO A 170 -10.74 5.42 21.08
CA PRO A 170 -11.54 6.40 20.33
C PRO A 170 -10.77 7.61 19.81
N VAL A 171 -9.83 8.15 20.60
CA VAL A 171 -8.97 9.28 20.18
C VAL A 171 -8.08 8.90 18.99
N VAL A 172 -7.55 7.67 18.99
CA VAL A 172 -6.68 7.19 17.92
C VAL A 172 -7.49 7.01 16.63
N GLN A 173 -8.67 6.39 16.71
CA GLN A 173 -9.57 6.26 15.55
C GLN A 173 -9.94 7.63 14.96
N ARG A 174 -10.24 8.62 15.82
CA ARG A 174 -10.56 9.98 15.38
C ARG A 174 -9.39 10.61 14.61
N ILE A 175 -8.19 10.57 15.17
CA ILE A 175 -7.00 11.17 14.56
C ILE A 175 -6.62 10.42 13.28
N ASN A 176 -6.69 9.09 13.25
CA ASN A 176 -6.41 8.29 12.06
C ASN A 176 -7.31 8.67 10.89
N ARG A 177 -8.60 8.91 11.13
CA ARG A 177 -9.52 9.43 10.11
C ARG A 177 -9.16 10.85 9.66
N MET A 178 -8.71 11.72 10.57
CA MET A 178 -8.23 13.06 10.20
C MET A 178 -6.99 13.00 9.32
N LEU A 179 -6.10 12.04 9.58
CA LEU A 179 -4.87 11.79 8.82
C LEU A 179 -5.10 10.94 7.57
N LEU A 180 -6.36 10.59 7.24
CA LEU A 180 -6.72 9.75 6.09
C LEU A 180 -5.93 8.43 6.06
N SER A 181 -5.83 7.75 7.20
CA SER A 181 -5.04 6.51 7.33
C SER A 181 -5.50 5.37 6.43
N ASP A 182 -6.71 5.44 5.88
CA ASP A 182 -7.23 4.51 4.87
C ASP A 182 -6.59 4.74 3.49
N GLN A 183 -6.11 5.95 3.21
CA GLN A 183 -5.43 6.34 1.98
C GLN A 183 -3.90 6.35 2.14
N ASP A 184 -3.40 6.86 3.27
CA ASP A 184 -1.97 6.90 3.61
C ASP A 184 -1.69 6.33 5.02
N PRO A 185 -1.72 4.99 5.17
CA PRO A 185 -1.42 4.36 6.45
C PRO A 185 0.03 4.55 6.90
N TRP A 186 0.96 4.76 5.97
CA TRP A 186 2.38 4.94 6.28
C TRP A 186 2.67 6.34 6.81
N GLY A 187 2.10 7.38 6.20
CA GLY A 187 2.18 8.75 6.70
C GLY A 187 1.49 8.89 8.06
N ALA A 188 0.32 8.28 8.24
CA ALA A 188 -0.35 8.25 9.54
C ALA A 188 0.50 7.53 10.61
N ALA A 189 1.12 6.40 10.28
CA ALA A 189 2.01 5.70 11.20
C ALA A 189 3.27 6.51 11.54
N ASP A 190 3.86 7.18 10.55
CA ASP A 190 5.03 8.04 10.76
C ASP A 190 4.71 9.21 11.67
N TRP A 191 3.53 9.82 11.54
CA TRP A 191 3.08 10.85 12.46
C TRP A 191 3.00 10.35 13.91
N TRP A 192 2.41 9.17 14.14
CA TRP A 192 2.23 8.61 15.48
C TRP A 192 3.52 8.12 16.13
N LEU A 193 4.40 7.49 15.35
CA LEU A 193 5.59 6.77 15.83
C LEU A 193 6.88 7.57 15.64
N GLY A 194 6.87 8.62 14.82
CA GLY A 194 7.94 9.59 14.69
C GLY A 194 7.88 10.65 15.79
N GLY A 195 9.01 11.33 16.01
CA GLY A 195 9.07 12.43 16.98
C GLY A 195 8.27 13.63 16.48
N ASN A 196 7.32 14.11 17.27
CA ASN A 196 6.56 15.32 16.97
C ASN A 196 7.14 16.50 17.76
N THR A 197 7.69 17.50 17.08
CA THR A 197 8.39 18.63 17.71
C THR A 197 7.49 19.50 18.58
N TRP A 198 6.21 19.64 18.22
CA TRP A 198 5.23 20.37 19.02
C TRP A 198 4.91 19.61 20.32
N LEU A 199 4.76 18.30 20.23
CA LEU A 199 4.47 17.45 21.39
C LEU A 199 5.73 17.06 22.18
N ARG A 200 6.92 17.29 21.63
CA ARG A 200 8.25 16.95 22.17
C ARG A 200 8.48 15.46 22.43
N ASP A 201 7.64 14.61 21.85
CA ASP A 201 7.72 13.14 21.91
C ASP A 201 6.95 12.54 20.73
N ALA A 202 7.01 11.23 20.55
CA ALA A 202 6.13 10.52 19.62
C ALA A 202 4.69 10.57 20.13
N PRO A 203 3.69 10.97 19.30
CA PRO A 203 2.29 11.03 19.73
C PRO A 203 1.80 9.72 20.37
N ALA A 204 2.28 8.56 19.88
CA ALA A 204 1.90 7.26 20.41
C ALA A 204 2.34 7.05 21.86
N ALA A 205 3.48 7.62 22.26
CA ALA A 205 3.99 7.55 23.63
C ALA A 205 3.20 8.43 24.62
N LEU A 206 2.40 9.37 24.09
CA LEU A 206 1.62 10.33 24.87
C LEU A 206 0.16 9.92 25.07
N VAL A 207 -0.30 8.89 24.35
CA VAL A 207 -1.65 8.33 24.50
C VAL A 207 -1.87 7.92 25.96
N GLY A 208 -2.95 8.41 26.57
CA GLY A 208 -3.27 8.17 27.99
C GLY A 208 -2.39 8.91 29.00
N ARG A 209 -1.37 9.67 28.55
CA ARG A 209 -0.51 10.50 29.41
C ARG A 209 -0.82 11.99 29.32
N VAL A 210 -1.32 12.42 28.16
CA VAL A 210 -1.79 13.80 27.94
C VAL A 210 -3.29 13.79 27.60
N PRO A 211 -4.00 14.92 27.77
CA PRO A 211 -5.38 15.01 27.33
C PRO A 211 -5.53 14.76 25.82
N ASP A 212 -6.52 13.96 25.44
CA ASP A 212 -6.82 13.60 24.04
C ASP A 212 -6.99 14.82 23.12
N ALA A 213 -7.51 15.93 23.67
CA ALA A 213 -7.64 17.20 22.96
C ALA A 213 -6.30 17.71 22.42
N ARG A 214 -5.22 17.55 23.20
CA ARG A 214 -3.88 17.99 22.81
C ARG A 214 -3.32 17.20 21.62
N LEU A 215 -3.57 15.90 21.59
CA LEU A 215 -3.20 15.06 20.44
C LEU A 215 -4.03 15.42 19.20
N THR A 216 -5.32 15.67 19.41
CA THR A 216 -6.25 16.05 18.34
C THR A 216 -5.87 17.41 17.72
N GLU A 217 -5.52 18.40 18.54
CA GLU A 217 -5.05 19.71 18.10
C GLU A 217 -3.75 19.63 17.29
N ALA A 218 -2.80 18.80 17.74
CA ALA A 218 -1.56 18.56 17.01
C ALA A 218 -1.80 17.93 15.63
N ALA A 219 -2.74 16.98 15.53
CA ALA A 219 -3.14 16.40 14.25
C ALA A 219 -3.88 17.44 13.36
N ALA A 220 -4.73 18.28 13.95
CA ALA A 220 -5.50 19.28 13.22
C ALA A 220 -4.61 20.34 12.56
N ALA A 221 -3.52 20.76 13.20
CA ALA A 221 -2.65 21.78 12.61
C ALA A 221 -1.96 21.32 11.32
N LEU A 222 -1.65 20.03 11.17
CA LEU A 222 -1.10 19.49 9.92
C LEU A 222 -2.07 19.62 8.74
N MET A 223 -3.37 19.58 9.02
CA MET A 223 -4.41 19.75 8.01
C MET A 223 -4.70 21.23 7.68
N GLY A 224 -4.20 22.16 8.51
CA GLY A 224 -4.45 23.60 8.42
C GLY A 224 -3.38 24.41 7.69
N GLU A 225 -2.24 23.81 7.31
CA GLU A 225 -1.10 24.51 6.67
C GLU A 225 -1.09 24.42 5.13
N GLY A 226 -2.26 24.39 4.50
CA GLY A 226 -2.42 24.37 3.03
C GLY A 226 -2.69 25.73 2.36
N GLY A 227 -2.46 26.84 3.06
CA GLY A 227 -2.77 28.19 2.56
C GLY A 227 -1.52 29.05 2.36
N TRP A 228 -0.90 28.96 1.18
CA TRP A 228 -0.07 30.02 0.59
C TRP A 228 -0.26 30.05 -0.92
#